data_AF-A0A1A2VSF1-F1
#
_entry.id   AF-A0A1A2VSF1-F1
#
_cell.length_a   1.000
_cell.length_b   1.000
_cell.length_c   1.000
_cell.angle_alpha   90.00
_cell.angle_beta   90.00
_cell.angle_gamma   90.00
#
_symmetry.space_group_name_H-M   'P 1'
#
loop_
_entity.id
_entity.type
_entity.pdbx_description
1 polymer ?
#
loop_
_entity_poly.entity_id
_entity_poly.type
_entity_poly.pdbx_seq_one_letter_code
_entity_poly.pdbx_strand_id
1 'polypeptide(L)' 'MSYIDATGTLQTLTNQQVPWSISFTSKDSSPTAVLTVAANPTGQKTTCTITVNGTVKDTKSTTGSGEAGLAQCDA' A
#
# COMPACT_ATOMS: atom_id res chain seq x y z
N MET A 1 -3.43 3.21 -7.40
CA MET A 1 -3.10 2.46 -6.17
C MET A 1 -3.33 0.99 -6.46
N SER A 2 -2.46 0.10 -6.02
CA SER A 2 -2.71 -1.34 -6.11
C SER A 2 -2.25 -2.08 -4.86
N TYR A 3 -2.91 -3.19 -4.57
CA TYR A 3 -2.55 -4.08 -3.46
C TYR A 3 -2.87 -5.54 -3.77
N ILE A 4 -2.20 -6.48 -3.10
CA ILE A 4 -2.55 -7.91 -3.15
C ILE A 4 -3.43 -8.22 -1.94
N ASP A 5 -4.64 -8.76 -2.17
CA ASP A 5 -5.55 -9.12 -1.09
C ASP A 5 -5.19 -10.48 -0.46
N ALA A 6 -5.91 -10.88 0.60
CA ALA A 6 -5.67 -12.13 1.32
C ALA A 6 -5.88 -13.40 0.48
N THR A 7 -6.44 -13.30 -0.73
CA THR A 7 -6.57 -14.41 -1.68
C THR A 7 -5.42 -14.46 -2.68
N GLY A 8 -4.45 -13.54 -2.58
CA GLY A 8 -3.36 -13.40 -3.54
C GLY A 8 -3.78 -12.62 -4.80
N THR A 9 -4.96 -12.00 -4.82
CA THR A 9 -5.46 -11.29 -6.00
C THR A 9 -5.01 -9.84 -6.00
N LEU A 10 -4.46 -9.37 -7.13
CA LEU A 10 -4.11 -7.97 -7.32
C LEU A 10 -5.39 -7.14 -7.50
N GLN A 11 -5.62 -6.22 -6.57
CA GLN A 11 -6.65 -5.22 -6.60
C GLN A 11 -6.06 -3.87 -7.04
N THR A 12 -6.75 -3.17 -7.92
CA THR A 12 -6.32 -1.86 -8.41
C THR A 12 -7.42 -0.84 -8.16
N LEU A 13 -7.06 0.23 -7.45
CA LEU A 13 -7.91 1.38 -7.17
C LEU A 13 -7.41 2.58 -7.97
N THR A 14 -8.31 3.12 -8.80
CA THR A 14 -8.07 4.30 -9.63
C THR A 14 -8.89 5.50 -9.12
N ASN A 15 -8.45 6.72 -9.44
CA ASN A 15 -9.14 7.98 -9.13
C ASN A 15 -9.57 8.17 -7.67
N GLN A 16 -8.77 7.68 -6.70
CA GLN A 16 -9.03 7.93 -5.29
C GLN A 16 -8.74 9.39 -4.95
N GLN A 17 -9.72 10.07 -4.36
CA GLN A 17 -9.55 11.45 -3.90
C GLN A 17 -8.68 11.47 -2.63
N VAL A 18 -7.74 12.41 -2.55
CA VAL A 18 -6.84 12.57 -1.39
C VAL A 18 -7.46 13.48 -0.32
N PRO A 19 -7.23 13.23 1.00
CA PRO A 19 -6.52 12.08 1.54
C PRO A 19 -7.39 10.82 1.56
N TRP A 20 -6.81 9.67 1.24
CA TRP A 20 -7.47 8.37 1.32
C TRP A 20 -6.79 7.48 2.36
N SER A 21 -7.54 6.55 2.93
CA SER A 21 -7.04 5.51 3.83
C SER A 21 -7.69 4.18 3.46
N ILE A 22 -6.93 3.09 3.51
CA ILE A 22 -7.39 1.74 3.21
C ILE A 22 -7.02 0.86 4.39
N SER A 23 -7.98 0.08 4.87
CA SER A 23 -7.77 -0.95 5.88
C SER A 23 -8.17 -2.29 5.29
N PHE A 24 -7.33 -3.29 5.45
CA PHE A 24 -7.60 -4.67 5.05
C PHE A 24 -7.39 -5.57 6.26
N THR A 25 -8.14 -6.66 6.33
CA THR A 25 -7.98 -7.71 7.34
C THR A 25 -7.58 -8.98 6.63
N SER A 26 -6.31 -9.38 6.78
CA SER A 26 -5.88 -10.72 6.37
C SER A 26 -6.27 -11.72 7.44
N LYS A 27 -6.93 -12.82 7.05
CA LYS A 27 -7.11 -14.00 7.91
C LYS A 27 -5.98 -15.01 7.74
N ASP A 28 -5.08 -14.77 6.79
CA ASP A 28 -3.90 -15.59 6.61
C ASP A 28 -2.84 -15.17 7.63
N SER A 29 -2.53 -16.08 8.55
CA SER A 29 -1.48 -15.92 9.55
C SER A 29 -0.14 -16.49 9.08
N SER A 30 -0.04 -16.90 7.81
CA SER A 30 1.21 -17.41 7.26
C SER A 30 2.29 -16.32 7.27
N PRO A 31 3.55 -16.67 7.58
CA PRO A 31 4.68 -15.74 7.49
C PRO A 31 4.98 -15.30 6.04
N THR A 32 4.24 -15.83 5.06
CA THR A 32 4.34 -15.54 3.63
C THR A 32 3.21 -14.63 3.13
N ALA A 33 2.32 -14.17 4.01
CA ALA A 33 1.26 -13.24 3.65
C ALA A 33 1.85 -11.86 3.32
N VAL A 34 2.27 -11.67 2.06
CA VAL A 34 2.85 -10.42 1.58
C VAL A 34 1.73 -9.44 1.24
N LEU A 35 1.66 -8.34 1.98
CA LEU A 35 0.89 -7.19 1.53
C LEU A 35 1.81 -6.21 0.82
N THR A 36 1.64 -6.07 -0.49
CA THR A 36 2.27 -5.00 -1.26
C THR A 36 1.28 -3.86 -1.44
N VAL A 37 1.68 -2.63 -1.16
CA VAL A 37 0.88 -1.42 -1.41
C VAL A 37 1.67 -0.49 -2.29
N ALA A 38 1.17 -0.15 -3.47
CA ALA A 38 1.78 0.83 -4.37
C ALA A 38 0.85 2.01 -4.65
N ALA A 39 1.33 3.23 -4.46
CA ALA A 39 0.58 4.44 -4.77
C ALA A 39 1.35 5.31 -5.79
N ASN A 40 0.65 5.73 -6.86
CA ASN A 40 1.17 6.56 -7.94
C ASN A 40 0.50 7.94 -7.89
N PRO A 41 1.17 8.97 -7.36
CA PRO A 41 0.64 10.32 -7.29
C PRO A 41 0.85 11.11 -8.58
N THR A 42 -0.01 12.09 -8.81
CA THR A 42 0.18 13.14 -9.83
C THR A 42 1.11 14.27 -9.35
N GLY A 43 2.25 13.93 -8.72
CA GLY A 43 3.29 14.89 -8.31
C GLY A 43 3.33 15.29 -6.83
N GLN A 44 2.48 14.72 -5.97
CA GLN A 44 2.51 14.96 -4.52
C GLN A 44 3.28 13.89 -3.73
N LYS A 45 3.71 14.22 -2.50
CA LYS A 45 4.33 13.24 -1.58
C LYS A 45 3.36 12.07 -1.36
N THR A 46 3.86 10.86 -1.60
CA THR A 46 3.15 9.62 -1.33
C THR A 46 3.81 8.92 -0.17
N THR A 47 2.99 8.60 0.83
CA THR A 47 3.41 7.79 1.98
C THR A 47 2.57 6.53 2.00
N CYS A 48 3.25 5.41 2.08
CA CYS A 48 2.67 4.12 2.35
C CYS A 48 3.08 3.70 3.76
N THR A 49 2.13 3.16 4.53
CA THR A 49 2.35 2.66 5.89
C THR A 49 1.57 1.35 6.05
N ILE A 50 2.26 0.28 6.44
CA ILE A 50 1.64 -0.99 6.80
C ILE A 50 1.68 -1.14 8.31
N THR A 51 0.52 -1.37 8.91
CA THR A 51 0.37 -1.67 10.34
C THR A 51 -0.26 -3.04 10.50
N VAL A 52 0.40 -3.93 11.25
CA VAL A 52 -0.11 -5.26 11.59
C VAL A 52 -0.28 -5.34 13.09
N ASN A 53 -1.49 -5.67 13.56
CA ASN A 53 -1.84 -5.76 14.97
C ASN A 53 -1.42 -4.52 15.79
N GLY A 54 -1.64 -3.32 15.22
CA GLY A 54 -1.28 -2.05 15.86
C GLY A 54 0.21 -1.69 15.83
N THR A 55 1.08 -2.56 15.28
CA THR A 55 2.51 -2.28 15.12
C THR A 55 2.82 -1.92 13.67
N VAL A 56 3.48 -0.78 13.45
CA VAL A 56 3.97 -0.41 12.11
C VAL A 56 5.03 -1.42 11.70
N LYS A 57 4.81 -2.10 10.57
CA LYS A 57 5.74 -3.07 9.98
C LYS A 57 6.64 -2.44 8.94
N ASP A 58 6.07 -1.59 8.09
CA ASP A 58 6.82 -0.85 7.08
C ASP A 58 6.21 0.53 6.86
N THR A 59 7.05 1.50 6.49
CA THR A 59 6.63 2.83 6.08
C THR A 59 7.62 3.35 5.05
N LYS A 60 7.13 3.62 3.83
CA LYS A 60 7.92 4.21 2.76
C LYS A 60 7.28 5.51 2.29
N SER A 61 8.12 6.50 2.01
CA SER A 61 7.69 7.79 1.48
C SER A 61 8.53 8.16 0.28
N THR A 62 7.87 8.65 -0.76
CA THR A 62 8.51 9.18 -1.97
C THR A 62 7.79 10.45 -2.40
N THR A 63 8.52 11.30 -3.10
CA THR A 63 7.98 12.48 -3.77
C THR A 63 8.37 12.39 -5.23
N GLY A 64 7.38 12.48 -6.12
CA GLY A 64 7.59 12.31 -7.55
C GLY A 64 6.26 12.18 -8.28
N SER A 65 6.33 11.98 -9.58
CA SER A 65 5.16 11.66 -10.41
C SER A 65 5.44 10.42 -11.23
N GLY A 66 4.39 9.68 -11.59
CA GLY A 66 4.55 8.42 -12.34
C GLY A 66 5.33 7.38 -11.53
N GLU A 67 6.18 6.61 -12.21
CA GLU A 67 6.95 5.52 -11.58
C GLU A 67 7.91 6.02 -10.49
N ALA A 68 8.49 7.22 -10.64
CA ALA A 68 9.38 7.81 -9.65
C ALA A 68 8.66 8.21 -8.34
N GLY A 69 7.33 8.37 -8.40
CA GLY A 69 6.49 8.67 -7.25
C GLY A 69 5.95 7.44 -6.50
N LEU A 70 6.31 6.22 -6.92
CA LEU A 70 5.75 4.98 -6.38
C LEU A 70 6.28 4.66 -4.98
N ALA A 71 5.44 4.84 -3.96
CA ALA A 71 5.73 4.32 -2.62
C ALA A 71 5.27 2.87 -2.54
N GLN A 72 6.20 1.93 -2.35
CA GLN A 72 5.90 0.50 -2.22
C GLN A 72 6.28 -0.03 -0.85
N CYS A 73 5.31 -0.40 -0.01
CA CYS A 73 5.60 -1.11 1.24
C CYS A 73 5.36 -2.61 1.12
N ASP A 74 6.05 -3.35 1.98
CA ASP A 74 5.96 -4.79 2.16
C ASP A 74 6.09 -5.15 3.66
N ALA A 75 5.30 -6.11 4.13
CA ALA A 75 5.27 -6.56 5.53
C ALA A 75 5.39 -8.08 5.65
#